data_AF-A0AAR2L8H4-F1
#
_entry.id   AF-A0AAR2L8H4-F1
#
_cell.length_a   1.000
_cell.length_b   1.000
_cell.length_c   1.000
_cell.angle_alpha   90.00
_cell.angle_beta   90.00
_cell.angle_gamma   90.00
#
_symmetry.space_group_name_H-M   'P 1'
#
loop_
_entity.id
_entity.type
_entity.pdbx_description
1 polymer ?
#
loop_
_entity_poly.entity_id
_entity_poly.type
_entity_poly.pdbx_seq_one_letter_code
_entity_poly.pdbx_strand_id
1 'polypeptide(L)'
;MGKKGDLSDFEHGMVVGARRAGLSISETADLLGFSRTTISRVYREWSEKEEISSERQLCQRRMGRLVQDDRKATVTQINKSNKNLLQPRNVWKNIPADF
;
A
#
# COMPACT_ATOMS: atom_id res chain seq x y z
N MET A 1 -26.46 -0.63 -34.77
CA MET A 1 -25.65 -1.09 -33.62
C MET A 1 -25.65 0.01 -32.57
N GLY A 2 -26.45 -0.15 -31.52
CA GLY A 2 -26.63 0.88 -30.49
C GLY A 2 -25.36 1.04 -29.66
N LYS A 3 -24.90 2.29 -29.54
CA LYS A 3 -23.75 2.66 -28.72
C LYS A 3 -24.00 2.19 -27.29
N LYS A 4 -23.07 1.40 -26.74
CA LYS A 4 -23.02 1.04 -25.33
C LYS A 4 -22.80 2.37 -24.60
N GLY A 5 -23.88 2.95 -24.07
CA GLY A 5 -23.79 4.17 -23.28
C GLY A 5 -23.12 3.81 -21.97
N ASP A 6 -21.81 3.93 -21.94
CA ASP A 6 -21.06 3.81 -20.69
C ASP A 6 -21.55 4.92 -19.77
N LEU A 7 -21.88 4.57 -18.52
CA LEU A 7 -22.32 5.51 -17.51
C LEU A 7 -21.24 6.58 -17.30
N SER A 8 -21.67 7.82 -17.10
CA SER A 8 -20.76 8.89 -16.70
C SER A 8 -20.06 8.55 -15.39
N ASP A 9 -18.89 9.16 -15.16
CA ASP A 9 -18.15 9.00 -13.90
C ASP A 9 -19.00 9.42 -12.69
N PHE A 10 -19.89 10.40 -12.87
CA PHE A 10 -20.82 10.82 -11.84
C PHE A 10 -21.83 9.73 -11.50
N GLU A 11 -22.47 9.13 -12.51
CA GLU A 11 -23.42 8.04 -12.30
C GLU A 11 -22.75 6.80 -11.69
N HIS A 12 -21.51 6.47 -12.11
CA HIS A 12 -20.69 5.46 -11.46
C HIS A 12 -20.50 5.75 -9.96
N GLY A 13 -20.18 7.01 -9.63
CA GLY A 13 -20.04 7.46 -8.24
C GLY A 13 -21.33 7.31 -7.43
N MET A 14 -22.49 7.63 -8.03
CA MET A 14 -23.79 7.45 -7.38
C MET A 14 -24.09 5.98 -7.07
N VAL A 15 -23.82 5.07 -8.01
CA VAL A 15 -24.01 3.63 -7.81
C VAL A 15 -23.14 3.11 -6.67
N VAL A 16 -21.85 3.46 -6.67
CA VAL A 16 -20.91 3.05 -5.61
C VAL A 16 -21.31 3.64 -4.26
N GLY A 17 -21.73 4.91 -4.23
CA GLY A 17 -22.19 5.59 -3.03
C GLY A 17 -23.43 4.92 -2.41
N ALA A 18 -24.45 4.65 -3.21
CA ALA A 18 -25.68 3.97 -2.79
C ALA A 18 -25.39 2.58 -2.22
N ARG A 19 -24.53 1.81 -2.88
CA ARG A 19 -24.14 0.47 -2.43
C ARG A 19 -23.30 0.49 -1.15
N ARG A 20 -22.40 1.47 -1.00
CA ARG A 20 -21.65 1.71 0.25
C ARG A 20 -22.55 2.14 1.41
N ALA A 21 -23.65 2.83 1.13
CA ALA A 21 -24.65 3.21 2.13
C ALA A 21 -25.55 2.03 2.58
N GLY A 22 -25.35 0.83 2.02
CA GLY A 22 -26.07 -0.39 2.42
C GLY A 22 -27.36 -0.66 1.62
N LEU A 23 -27.67 0.13 0.60
CA LEU A 23 -28.84 -0.11 -0.25
C LEU A 23 -28.65 -1.37 -1.10
N SER A 24 -29.71 -2.16 -1.28
CA SER A 24 -29.71 -3.34 -2.15
C SER A 24 -29.59 -2.95 -3.63
N ILE A 25 -29.31 -3.94 -4.49
CA ILE A 25 -29.20 -3.71 -5.94
C ILE A 25 -30.53 -3.23 -6.52
N SER A 26 -31.66 -3.77 -6.05
CA SER A 26 -32.99 -3.36 -6.48
C SER A 26 -33.31 -1.95 -6.02
N GLU A 27 -33.09 -1.62 -4.74
CA GLU A 27 -33.32 -0.26 -4.22
C GLU A 27 -32.45 0.79 -4.93
N THR A 28 -31.20 0.43 -5.24
CA THR A 28 -30.30 1.31 -6.01
C THR A 28 -30.76 1.49 -7.46
N ALA A 29 -31.27 0.42 -8.08
CA ALA A 29 -31.83 0.46 -9.43
C ALA A 29 -33.08 1.35 -9.49
N ASP A 30 -33.97 1.22 -8.50
CA ASP A 30 -35.18 2.02 -8.40
C ASP A 30 -34.87 3.49 -8.10
N LEU A 31 -33.88 3.75 -7.22
CA LEU A 31 -33.46 5.11 -6.86
C LEU A 31 -32.81 5.87 -8.03
N LEU A 32 -31.96 5.19 -8.79
CA LEU A 32 -31.19 5.80 -9.88
C LEU A 32 -31.86 5.67 -11.25
N GLY A 33 -32.94 4.90 -11.36
CA GLY A 33 -33.64 4.63 -12.62
C GLY A 33 -32.84 3.75 -13.58
N PHE A 34 -31.84 3.01 -13.10
CA PHE A 34 -31.03 2.11 -13.92
C PHE A 34 -31.47 0.66 -13.82
N SER A 35 -31.09 -0.16 -14.80
CA SER A 35 -31.33 -1.60 -14.72
C SER A 35 -30.49 -2.24 -13.60
N ARG A 36 -31.05 -3.24 -12.91
CA ARG A 36 -30.33 -4.04 -11.89
C ARG A 36 -29.03 -4.65 -12.44
N THR A 37 -29.01 -5.04 -13.72
CA THR A 37 -27.83 -5.56 -14.42
C THR A 37 -26.75 -4.51 -14.60
N THR A 38 -27.13 -3.26 -14.89
CA THR A 38 -26.20 -2.12 -14.94
C THR A 38 -25.57 -1.88 -13.57
N ILE A 39 -26.40 -1.77 -12.52
CA ILE A 39 -25.94 -1.57 -11.14
C ILE A 39 -24.96 -2.67 -10.71
N SER A 40 -25.31 -3.93 -10.98
CA SER A 40 -24.49 -5.09 -10.63
C SER A 40 -23.12 -5.08 -11.35
N ARG A 41 -23.09 -4.72 -12.64
CA ARG A 41 -21.84 -4.60 -13.40
C ARG A 41 -20.93 -3.52 -12.84
N VAL A 42 -21.47 -2.31 -12.64
CA VAL A 42 -20.72 -1.16 -12.10
C VAL A 42 -20.13 -1.48 -10.73
N TYR A 43 -20.95 -2.04 -9.83
CA TYR A 43 -20.49 -2.35 -8.49
C TYR A 43 -19.40 -3.43 -8.48
N ARG A 44 -19.52 -4.44 -9.35
CA ARG A 44 -18.50 -5.48 -9.48
C ARG A 44 -17.18 -4.93 -10.03
N GLU A 45 -17.22 -4.14 -11.10
CA GLU A 45 -16.03 -3.52 -11.69
C GLU A 45 -15.31 -2.60 -10.69
N TRP A 46 -16.06 -1.89 -9.85
CA TRP A 46 -15.49 -1.09 -8.77
C TRP A 46 -14.85 -1.97 -7.68
N SER A 47 -15.54 -3.03 -7.22
CA SER A 47 -15.03 -3.94 -6.18
C SER A 47 -13.73 -4.63 -6.61
N GLU A 48 -13.66 -5.11 -7.85
CA GLU A 48 -12.46 -5.75 -8.41
C GLU A 48 -11.28 -4.76 -8.49
N LYS A 49 -11.54 -3.51 -8.88
CA LYS A 49 -10.51 -2.45 -8.91
C LYS A 49 -10.01 -2.09 -7.50
N GLU A 50 -10.89 -1.98 -6.52
CA GLU A 50 -10.51 -1.70 -5.13
C GLU A 50 -9.65 -2.81 -4.53
N GLU A 51 -10.02 -4.08 -4.78
CA GLU A 51 -9.27 -5.25 -4.30
C GLU A 51 -7.84 -5.24 -4.86
N ILE A 52 -7.70 -5.06 -6.17
CA ILE A 52 -6.40 -4.94 -6.85
C ILE A 52 -5.60 -3.73 -6.33
N SER A 53 -6.26 -2.61 -6.03
CA SER A 53 -5.58 -1.43 -5.50
C SER A 53 -5.10 -1.66 -4.06
N SER A 54 -5.91 -2.31 -3.23
CA SER A 54 -5.61 -2.57 -1.83
C SER A 54 -4.43 -3.53 -1.66
N GLU A 55 -4.36 -4.55 -2.51
CA GLU A 55 -3.28 -5.53 -2.52
C GLU A 55 -1.97 -4.89 -2.99
N ARG A 56 -2.02 -4.04 -4.03
CA ARG A 56 -0.86 -3.25 -4.47
C ARG A 56 -0.36 -2.31 -3.37
N GLN A 57 -1.25 -1.60 -2.67
CA GLN A 57 -0.87 -0.74 -1.56
C GLN A 57 -0.23 -1.52 -0.42
N LEU A 58 -0.76 -2.71 -0.08
CA LEU A 58 -0.20 -3.57 0.96
C LEU A 58 1.20 -4.05 0.58
N CYS A 59 1.38 -4.50 -0.67
CA CYS A 59 2.67 -4.90 -1.22
C CYS A 59 3.68 -3.74 -1.18
N GLN A 60 3.32 -2.55 -1.64
CA GLN A 60 4.17 -1.36 -1.58
C GLN A 60 4.58 -1.01 -0.14
N ARG A 61 3.64 -1.03 0.81
CA ARG A 61 3.92 -0.77 2.23
C ARG A 61 4.86 -1.83 2.81
N ARG A 62 4.66 -3.11 2.48
CA ARG A 62 5.54 -4.21 2.91
C ARG A 62 6.96 -4.01 2.37
N MET A 63 7.11 -3.75 1.08
CA MET A 63 8.42 -3.51 0.47
C MET A 63 9.12 -2.28 1.07
N GLY A 64 8.38 -1.19 1.29
CA GLY A 64 8.92 0.00 1.95
C GLY A 64 9.46 -0.28 3.36
N ARG A 65 8.78 -1.13 4.14
CA ARG A 65 9.26 -1.55 5.46
C ARG A 65 10.54 -2.38 5.38
N LEU A 66 10.59 -3.38 4.49
CA LEU A 66 11.78 -4.23 4.31
C LEU A 66 13.02 -3.41 3.94
N VAL A 67 12.88 -2.46 3.02
CA VAL A 67 13.98 -1.57 2.60
C VAL A 67 14.44 -0.67 3.75
N GLN A 68 13.51 -0.18 4.57
CA GLN A 68 13.85 0.64 5.73
C GLN A 68 14.56 -0.16 6.82
N ASP A 69 14.12 -1.39 7.08
CA ASP A 69 14.71 -2.25 8.10
C ASP A 69 16.12 -2.69 7.70
N ASP A 70 16.33 -3.05 6.43
CA ASP A 70 17.66 -3.36 5.87
C ASP A 70 18.60 -2.16 6.00
N ARG A 71 18.15 -0.97 5.57
CA ARG A 71 18.92 0.28 5.71
C ARG A 71 19.31 0.55 7.16
N LYS A 72 18.38 0.37 8.11
CA LYS A 72 18.65 0.56 9.55
C LYS A 72 19.66 -0.45 10.07
N ALA A 73 19.56 -1.72 9.65
CA ALA A 73 20.50 -2.76 10.02
C ALA A 73 21.91 -2.43 9.51
N THR A 74 22.05 -2.03 8.25
CA THR A 74 23.33 -1.61 7.67
C THR A 74 23.95 -0.43 8.42
N VAL A 75 23.16 0.61 8.72
CA VAL A 75 23.63 1.79 9.47
C VAL A 75 24.11 1.39 10.87
N THR A 76 23.38 0.50 11.54
CA THR A 76 23.74 0.02 12.87
C THR A 76 25.04 -0.78 12.83
N GLN A 77 25.23 -1.62 11.83
CA GLN A 77 26.44 -2.40 11.63
C GLN A 77 27.66 -1.51 11.36
N ILE A 78 27.52 -0.49 10.51
CA ILE A 78 28.57 0.50 10.25
C ILE A 78 28.93 1.26 11.53
N ASN A 79 27.94 1.73 12.27
CA ASN A 79 28.16 2.47 13.51
C ASN A 79 28.88 1.60 14.57
N LYS A 80 28.50 0.33 14.69
CA LYS A 80 29.17 -0.63 15.58
C LYS A 80 30.63 -0.83 15.17
N SER A 81 30.91 -1.02 13.88
CA SER A 81 32.27 -1.14 13.36
C SER A 81 33.10 0.12 13.61
N ASN A 82 32.54 1.31 13.37
CA ASN A 82 33.22 2.59 13.61
C ASN A 82 33.54 2.80 15.09
N LYS A 83 32.61 2.46 16.01
CA LYS A 83 32.87 2.51 17.45
C LYS A 83 34.00 1.57 17.87
N ASN A 84 34.10 0.39 17.24
CA ASN A 84 35.19 -0.54 17.50
C ASN A 84 36.56 -0.03 16.99
N LEU A 85 36.57 0.78 15.93
CA LEU A 85 37.79 1.42 15.41
C LEU A 85 38.25 2.62 16.24
N LEU A 86 37.31 3.30 16.92
CA LEU A 86 37.60 4.42 17.81
C LEU A 86 38.02 3.99 19.23
N GLN A 87 37.93 2.69 19.54
CA GLN A 87 38.56 2.15 20.74
C GLN A 87 40.09 2.19 20.52
N PRO A 88 40.88 2.79 21.43
CA PRO A 88 42.33 2.71 21.31
C PRO A 88 42.72 1.23 21.30
N ARG A 89 43.13 0.70 20.14
CA ARG A 89 43.82 -0.60 20.08
C ARG A 89 44.94 -0.49 21.09
N ASN A 90 45.02 -1.46 22.00
CA ASN A 90 45.92 -1.51 23.16
C ASN A 90 47.41 -1.67 22.76
N VAL A 91 47.88 -0.94 21.74
CA VAL A 91 49.24 -1.04 21.17
C VAL A 91 50.29 -0.64 22.21
N TRP A 92 49.92 0.22 23.17
CA TRP A 92 50.80 0.68 24.24
C TRP A 92 51.02 -0.32 25.39
N LYS A 93 50.34 -1.48 25.41
CA LYS A 93 50.49 -2.48 26.49
C LYS A 93 51.67 -3.45 26.30
N ASN A 94 52.41 -3.37 25.20
CA ASN A 94 53.53 -4.27 24.86
C ASN A 94 54.85 -3.53 24.61
N ILE A 95 55.01 -2.29 25.08
CA ILE A 95 56.30 -1.61 25.03
C ILE A 95 57.07 -2.00 26.30
N PRO A 96 58.20 -2.72 26.19
CA PRO A 96 59.00 -3.06 27.36
C PRO A 96 59.59 -1.77 27.96
N ALA A 97 59.55 -1.70 29.29
CA ALA A 97 59.88 -0.51 30.08
C ALA A 97 61.38 -0.46 30.38
N ASP A 98 62.20 -0.50 29.35
CA ASP A 98 63.65 -0.47 29.42
C ASP A 98 64.23 0.58 28.48
N PHE A 99 64.18 1.83 28.94
CA PHE A 99 65.18 2.88 28.67
C PHE A 99 65.24 3.86 29.85
#